data_AF-A0A7C0XRR9-F1
#
_entry.id   AF-A0A7C0XRR9-F1
#
_cell.length_a   1.000
_cell.length_b   1.000
_cell.length_c   1.000
_cell.angle_alpha   90.00
_cell.angle_beta   90.00
_cell.angle_gamma   90.00
#
_symmetry.space_group_name_H-M   'P 1'
#
loop_
_entity.id
_entity.type
_entity.pdbx_description
1 polymer ?
#
loop_
_entity_poly.entity_id
_entity_poly.type
_entity_poly.pdbx_seq_one_letter_code
_entity_poly.pdbx_strand_id
1 'polypeptide(L)'
;MRLLHRGGRGLLKQIKNIMRGEDNFITVLSCSIWNKEKSEEIEEVIKNNLDWDYVLRKSRKEGVSSLIYYCLKKFELQKYLPSEVLKNFEEIYYQNSVRNIFMVRETGKVLESFKKEGIESIILKGVFLAEKIYRNIALREMTDVDILIRRKDVKKANRILNSLGYPTPKYY
;
A
#
# COMPACT_ATOMS: atom_id res chain seq x y z
N MET A 1 10.89 30.39 -8.75
CA MET A 1 12.01 29.73 -9.45
C MET A 1 11.70 28.24 -9.56
N ARG A 2 11.15 27.82 -10.71
CA ARG A 2 10.63 26.47 -10.99
C ARG A 2 11.74 25.59 -11.55
N LEU A 3 12.22 24.59 -10.81
CA LEU A 3 13.10 23.54 -11.36
C LEU A 3 13.04 22.26 -10.51
N LEU A 4 12.03 21.38 -10.66
CA LEU A 4 12.09 19.97 -10.23
C LEU A 4 10.95 19.09 -10.84
N HIS A 5 10.57 19.24 -12.13
CA HIS A 5 9.42 18.47 -12.69
C HIS A 5 9.59 17.88 -14.11
N ARG A 6 10.83 17.67 -14.58
CA ARG A 6 11.06 17.17 -15.96
C ARG A 6 11.96 15.94 -16.11
N GLY A 7 12.36 15.26 -15.04
CA GLY A 7 13.23 14.06 -15.13
C GLY A 7 12.53 12.71 -15.32
N GLY A 8 11.34 12.50 -14.73
CA GLY A 8 10.75 11.15 -14.64
C GLY A 8 9.98 10.65 -15.87
N ARG A 9 9.49 11.56 -16.73
CA ARG A 9 8.59 11.18 -17.84
C ARG A 9 9.29 10.50 -19.03
N GLY A 10 10.56 10.82 -19.28
CA GLY A 10 11.34 10.21 -20.36
C GLY A 10 11.78 8.79 -20.04
N LEU A 11 12.23 8.56 -18.81
CA LEU A 11 12.70 7.25 -18.34
C LEU A 11 11.56 6.22 -18.28
N LEU A 12 10.37 6.63 -17.80
CA LEU A 12 9.19 5.77 -17.78
C LEU A 12 8.73 5.36 -19.19
N LYS A 13 8.82 6.26 -20.19
CA LYS A 13 8.51 5.92 -21.58
C LYS A 13 9.52 4.95 -22.20
N GLN A 14 10.81 5.09 -21.89
CA GLN A 14 11.84 4.15 -22.36
C GLN A 14 11.73 2.77 -21.70
N ILE A 15 11.43 2.71 -20.40
CA ILE A 15 11.21 1.44 -19.68
C ILE A 15 9.94 0.75 -20.18
N LYS A 16 8.86 1.52 -20.48
CA LYS A 16 7.61 0.99 -21.04
C LYS A 16 7.78 0.20 -22.34
N ASN A 17 8.72 0.57 -23.20
CA ASN A 17 8.98 -0.12 -24.47
C ASN A 17 9.67 -1.50 -24.32
N ILE A 18 10.07 -1.88 -23.11
CA ILE A 18 10.76 -3.16 -22.82
C ILE A 18 9.90 -4.07 -21.91
N MET A 19 8.82 -3.53 -21.33
CA MET A 19 8.00 -4.25 -20.34
C MET A 19 6.94 -5.14 -21.00
N ARG A 20 6.66 -6.28 -20.36
CA ARG A 20 5.47 -7.09 -20.66
C ARG A 20 4.19 -6.29 -20.43
N GLY A 21 3.11 -6.63 -21.14
CA GLY A 21 1.80 -5.96 -21.00
C GLY A 21 1.29 -5.97 -19.56
N GLU A 22 1.53 -7.06 -18.83
CA GLU A 22 1.17 -7.22 -17.42
C GLU A 22 1.95 -6.28 -16.49
N ASP A 23 3.25 -6.10 -16.74
CA ASP A 23 4.09 -5.19 -15.95
C ASP A 23 3.68 -3.73 -16.21
N ASN A 24 3.31 -3.39 -17.46
CA ASN A 24 2.74 -2.08 -17.77
C ASN A 24 1.39 -1.88 -17.05
N PHE A 25 0.50 -2.87 -17.09
CA PHE A 25 -0.79 -2.83 -16.37
C PHE A 25 -0.59 -2.52 -14.88
N ILE A 26 0.28 -3.27 -14.19
CA ILE A 26 0.58 -3.05 -12.76
C ILE A 26 1.19 -1.66 -12.54
N THR A 27 2.13 -1.24 -13.37
CA THR A 27 2.84 0.04 -13.21
C THR A 27 1.90 1.23 -13.40
N VAL A 28 1.07 1.21 -14.45
CA VAL A 28 0.14 2.32 -14.70
C VAL A 28 -0.90 2.36 -13.58
N LEU A 29 -1.42 1.20 -13.15
CA LEU A 29 -2.43 1.16 -12.10
C LEU A 29 -1.92 1.55 -10.71
N SER A 30 -0.64 1.34 -10.43
CA SER A 30 0.00 1.69 -9.16
C SER A 30 0.49 3.15 -9.09
N CYS A 31 0.54 3.87 -10.20
CA CYS A 31 0.98 5.27 -10.23
C CYS A 31 -0.14 6.24 -9.80
N SER A 32 0.12 7.08 -8.78
CA SER A 32 -0.87 8.00 -8.19
C SER A 32 -1.34 9.16 -9.09
N ILE A 33 -0.80 9.34 -10.28
CA ILE A 33 -1.21 10.40 -11.22
C ILE A 33 -2.02 9.77 -12.34
N TRP A 34 -3.34 9.93 -12.28
CA TRP A 34 -4.28 9.43 -13.28
C TRP A 34 -4.86 10.56 -14.12
N ASN A 35 -4.91 10.35 -15.43
CA ASN A 35 -5.53 11.22 -16.41
C ASN A 35 -6.30 10.38 -17.44
N LYS A 36 -7.09 11.04 -18.30
CA LYS A 36 -7.91 10.37 -19.32
C LYS A 36 -7.08 9.52 -20.30
N GLU A 37 -5.92 10.02 -20.69
CA GLU A 37 -4.95 9.34 -21.58
C GLU A 37 -4.50 7.97 -21.00
N LYS A 38 -4.24 7.88 -19.68
CA LYS A 38 -3.89 6.61 -19.03
C LYS A 38 -5.05 5.62 -18.96
N SER A 39 -6.29 6.09 -18.88
CA SER A 39 -7.46 5.20 -18.88
C SER A 39 -7.63 4.51 -20.24
N GLU A 40 -7.42 5.24 -21.33
CA GLU A 40 -7.46 4.70 -22.70
C GLU A 40 -6.31 3.69 -22.93
N GLU A 41 -5.09 4.02 -22.47
CA GLU A 41 -3.93 3.10 -22.53
C GLU A 41 -4.21 1.78 -21.80
N ILE A 42 -4.78 1.85 -20.59
CA ILE A 42 -5.07 0.64 -19.80
C ILE A 42 -6.20 -0.17 -20.43
N GLU A 43 -7.22 0.47 -20.97
CA GLU A 43 -8.30 -0.25 -21.64
C GLU A 43 -7.75 -1.08 -22.80
N GLU A 44 -6.82 -0.53 -23.59
CA GLU A 44 -6.15 -1.26 -24.66
C GLU A 44 -5.30 -2.43 -24.12
N VAL A 45 -4.53 -2.20 -23.05
CA VAL A 45 -3.72 -3.24 -22.40
C VAL A 45 -4.58 -4.37 -21.83
N ILE A 46 -5.72 -4.07 -21.20
CA ILE A 46 -6.63 -5.08 -20.66
C ILE A 46 -7.23 -5.93 -21.79
N LYS A 47 -7.55 -5.31 -22.93
CA LYS A 47 -8.11 -6.03 -24.09
C LYS A 47 -7.12 -7.00 -24.74
N ASN A 48 -5.82 -6.84 -24.52
CA ASN A 48 -4.76 -7.66 -25.13
C ASN A 48 -4.49 -9.01 -24.42
N ASN A 49 -5.51 -9.63 -23.81
CA ASN A 49 -5.46 -10.97 -23.20
C ASN A 49 -4.27 -11.20 -22.25
N LEU A 50 -4.23 -10.43 -21.17
CA LEU A 50 -3.19 -10.51 -20.13
C LEU A 50 -3.17 -11.87 -19.41
N ASP A 51 -1.97 -12.32 -19.01
CA ASP A 51 -1.81 -13.38 -18.02
C ASP A 51 -2.22 -12.86 -16.63
N TRP A 52 -3.50 -13.03 -16.30
CA TRP A 52 -4.07 -12.55 -15.04
C TRP A 52 -3.47 -13.23 -13.81
N ASP A 53 -3.01 -14.47 -13.93
CA ASP A 53 -2.35 -15.17 -12.82
C ASP A 53 -0.99 -14.54 -12.52
N TYR A 54 -0.23 -14.19 -13.57
CA TYR A 54 0.99 -13.41 -13.41
C TYR A 54 0.69 -12.05 -12.76
N VAL A 55 -0.33 -11.32 -13.24
CA VAL A 55 -0.73 -10.02 -12.68
C VAL A 55 -1.08 -10.13 -11.20
N LEU A 56 -1.88 -11.12 -10.81
CA LEU A 56 -2.26 -11.35 -9.40
C LEU A 56 -1.04 -11.68 -8.53
N ARG A 57 -0.19 -12.62 -8.96
CA ARG A 57 1.02 -13.00 -8.20
C ARG A 57 1.98 -11.82 -8.05
N LYS A 58 2.23 -11.08 -9.13
CA LYS A 58 3.16 -9.96 -9.15
C LYS A 58 2.63 -8.79 -8.32
N SER A 59 1.37 -8.40 -8.49
CA SER A 59 0.78 -7.31 -7.71
C SER A 59 0.76 -7.58 -6.20
N ARG A 60 0.50 -8.85 -5.79
CA ARG A 60 0.58 -9.27 -4.39
C ARG A 60 2.00 -9.14 -3.86
N LYS A 61 3.00 -9.62 -4.62
CA LYS A 61 4.41 -9.53 -4.24
C LYS A 61 4.88 -8.09 -4.04
N GLU A 62 4.43 -7.18 -4.90
CA GLU A 62 4.78 -5.75 -4.83
C GLU A 62 3.88 -4.95 -3.86
N GLY A 63 2.87 -5.57 -3.24
CA GLY A 63 1.98 -4.94 -2.26
C GLY A 63 1.06 -3.86 -2.84
N VAL A 64 0.65 -4.02 -4.11
CA VAL A 64 -0.17 -3.03 -4.85
C VAL A 64 -1.52 -3.57 -5.33
N SER A 65 -1.91 -4.79 -4.94
CA SER A 65 -3.19 -5.39 -5.36
C SER A 65 -4.40 -4.58 -4.90
N SER A 66 -4.39 -4.11 -3.65
CA SER A 66 -5.46 -3.28 -3.09
C SER A 66 -5.58 -1.94 -3.83
N LEU A 67 -4.44 -1.36 -4.23
CA LEU A 67 -4.41 -0.13 -5.03
C LEU A 67 -4.96 -0.37 -6.45
N ILE A 68 -4.61 -1.50 -7.07
CA ILE A 68 -5.16 -1.90 -8.37
C ILE A 68 -6.69 -2.02 -8.30
N TYR A 69 -7.23 -2.76 -7.32
CA TYR A 69 -8.69 -2.87 -7.15
C TYR A 69 -9.37 -1.51 -7.04
N TYR A 70 -8.83 -0.64 -6.19
CA TYR A 70 -9.36 0.71 -6.01
C TYR A 70 -9.37 1.51 -7.31
N CYS A 71 -8.28 1.47 -8.08
CA CYS A 71 -8.20 2.17 -9.35
C CYS A 71 -9.16 1.57 -10.39
N LEU A 72 -9.27 0.24 -10.47
CA LEU A 72 -10.23 -0.42 -11.36
C LEU A 72 -11.66 0.08 -11.09
N LYS A 73 -12.07 0.14 -9.82
CA LYS A 73 -13.41 0.63 -9.42
C LYS A 73 -13.57 2.13 -9.66
N LYS A 74 -12.56 2.93 -9.31
CA LYS A 74 -12.59 4.40 -9.44
C LYS A 74 -12.71 4.87 -10.89
N PHE A 75 -12.10 4.13 -11.81
CA PHE A 75 -12.11 4.47 -13.24
C PHE A 75 -13.06 3.59 -14.07
N GLU A 76 -13.93 2.82 -13.42
CA GLU A 76 -14.94 1.97 -14.07
C GLU A 76 -14.36 0.95 -15.07
N LEU A 77 -13.13 0.49 -14.82
CA LEU A 77 -12.40 -0.45 -15.67
C LEU A 77 -12.69 -1.91 -15.32
N GLN A 78 -13.40 -2.16 -14.21
CA GLN A 78 -13.68 -3.52 -13.73
C GLN A 78 -14.46 -4.39 -14.75
N LYS A 79 -15.20 -3.76 -15.66
CA LYS A 79 -15.99 -4.43 -16.71
C LYS A 79 -15.16 -5.16 -17.75
N TYR A 80 -13.86 -4.84 -17.85
CA TYR A 80 -12.94 -5.45 -18.81
C TYR A 80 -12.18 -6.65 -18.23
N LEU A 81 -12.37 -6.96 -16.94
CA LEU A 81 -11.69 -8.07 -16.28
C LEU A 81 -12.60 -9.30 -16.22
N PRO A 82 -12.03 -10.52 -16.29
CA PRO A 82 -12.75 -11.71 -15.89
C PRO A 82 -13.28 -11.58 -14.46
N SER A 83 -14.50 -12.06 -14.21
CA SER A 83 -15.18 -11.91 -12.92
C SER A 83 -14.39 -12.51 -11.76
N GLU A 84 -13.74 -13.64 -11.98
CA GLU A 84 -12.89 -14.31 -10.99
C GLU A 84 -11.66 -13.48 -10.62
N VAL A 85 -11.02 -12.82 -11.59
CA VAL A 85 -9.85 -11.96 -11.36
C VAL A 85 -10.25 -10.74 -10.55
N LEU A 86 -11.39 -10.11 -10.90
CA LEU A 86 -11.92 -8.99 -10.15
C LEU A 86 -12.24 -9.38 -8.70
N LYS A 87 -12.85 -10.54 -8.48
CA LYS A 87 -13.17 -11.07 -7.15
C LYS A 87 -11.90 -11.31 -6.32
N ASN A 88 -10.85 -11.85 -6.91
CA ASN A 88 -9.55 -12.01 -6.24
C ASN A 88 -8.98 -10.67 -5.75
N PHE A 89 -9.03 -9.63 -6.59
CA PHE A 89 -8.59 -8.29 -6.20
C PHE A 89 -9.46 -7.67 -5.10
N GLU A 90 -10.76 -7.88 -5.17
CA GLU A 90 -11.74 -7.45 -4.18
C GLU A 90 -11.49 -8.09 -2.81
N GLU A 91 -11.29 -9.41 -2.77
CA GLU A 91 -10.99 -10.14 -1.54
C GLU A 91 -9.70 -9.64 -0.88
N ILE A 92 -8.63 -9.43 -1.66
CA ILE A 92 -7.37 -8.86 -1.14
C ILE A 92 -7.62 -7.47 -0.55
N TYR A 93 -8.34 -6.61 -1.27
CA TYR A 93 -8.63 -5.25 -0.82
C TYR A 93 -9.39 -5.23 0.52
N TYR A 94 -10.44 -6.03 0.66
CA TYR A 94 -11.23 -6.07 1.89
C TYR A 94 -10.48 -6.74 3.05
N GLN A 95 -9.74 -7.82 2.80
CA GLN A 95 -8.87 -8.43 3.82
C GLN A 95 -7.81 -7.45 4.32
N ASN A 96 -7.18 -6.70 3.41
CA ASN A 96 -6.21 -5.67 3.75
C ASN A 96 -6.86 -4.51 4.53
N SER A 97 -8.07 -4.11 4.14
CA SER A 97 -8.85 -3.09 4.86
C SER A 97 -9.05 -3.47 6.34
N VAL A 98 -9.52 -4.70 6.59
CA VAL A 98 -9.75 -5.20 7.94
C VAL A 98 -8.46 -5.25 8.75
N ARG A 99 -7.37 -5.78 8.15
CA ARG A 99 -6.05 -5.84 8.79
C ARG A 99 -5.55 -4.45 9.17
N ASN A 100 -5.67 -3.48 8.27
CA ASN A 100 -5.18 -2.13 8.52
C ASN A 100 -6.01 -1.40 9.58
N ILE A 101 -7.33 -1.58 9.60
CA ILE A 101 -8.18 -1.05 10.66
C ILE A 101 -7.73 -1.60 12.03
N PHE A 102 -7.46 -2.91 12.11
CA PHE A 102 -6.94 -3.52 13.32
C PHE A 102 -5.58 -2.92 13.71
N MET A 103 -4.62 -2.83 12.79
CA MET A 103 -3.30 -2.26 13.07
C MET A 103 -3.38 -0.80 13.53
N VAL A 104 -4.23 0.03 12.93
CA VAL A 104 -4.39 1.43 13.34
C VAL A 104 -4.97 1.53 14.75
N ARG A 105 -5.98 0.73 15.07
CA ARG A 105 -6.55 0.68 16.42
C ARG A 105 -5.52 0.28 17.46
N GLU A 106 -4.79 -0.80 17.21
CA GLU A 106 -3.76 -1.30 18.14
C GLU A 106 -2.59 -0.34 18.29
N THR A 107 -2.16 0.29 17.19
CA THR A 107 -1.14 1.35 17.22
C THR A 107 -1.61 2.51 18.10
N GLY A 108 -2.88 2.92 17.97
CA GLY A 108 -3.47 3.96 18.80
C GLY A 108 -3.38 3.65 20.30
N LYS A 109 -3.67 2.40 20.70
CA LYS A 109 -3.53 1.95 22.09
C LYS A 109 -2.09 2.05 22.58
N VAL A 110 -1.13 1.56 21.78
CA VAL A 110 0.30 1.61 22.13
C VAL A 110 0.77 3.05 22.31
N LEU A 111 0.42 3.94 21.39
CA LEU A 111 0.78 5.36 21.47
C LEU A 111 0.15 6.05 22.68
N GLU A 112 -1.10 5.75 23.00
CA GLU A 112 -1.75 6.30 24.18
C GLU A 112 -1.06 5.86 25.47
N SER A 113 -0.69 4.58 25.58
CA SER A 113 0.08 4.05 26.71
C SER A 113 1.48 4.67 26.80
N PHE A 114 2.18 4.86 25.68
CA PHE A 114 3.46 5.56 25.64
C PHE A 114 3.31 7.01 26.12
N LYS A 115 2.29 7.72 25.65
CA LYS A 115 2.01 9.10 26.05
C LYS A 115 1.72 9.22 27.56
N LYS A 116 0.89 8.33 28.12
CA LYS A 116 0.59 8.29 29.57
C LYS A 116 1.84 8.09 30.41
N GLU A 117 2.79 7.33 29.88
CA GLU A 117 4.06 7.03 30.52
C GLU A 117 5.19 8.02 30.14
N GLY A 118 4.88 9.12 29.46
CA GLY A 118 5.87 10.15 29.10
C GLY A 118 6.93 9.69 28.10
N ILE A 119 6.65 8.64 27.32
CA ILE A 119 7.51 8.20 26.22
C ILE A 119 7.15 9.01 24.97
N GLU A 120 8.11 9.75 24.46
CA GLU A 120 7.98 10.41 23.15
C GLU A 120 8.16 9.38 22.03
N SER A 121 7.18 9.33 21.13
CA SER A 121 7.15 8.37 20.03
C SER A 121 6.71 9.00 18.72
N ILE A 122 7.26 8.52 17.61
CA ILE A 122 6.91 8.93 16.24
C ILE A 122 6.50 7.67 15.47
N ILE A 123 5.28 7.65 14.90
CA ILE A 123 4.92 6.60 13.92
C ILE A 123 5.72 6.85 12.64
N LEU A 124 6.39 5.80 12.16
CA LEU A 124 7.05 5.83 10.87
C LEU A 124 6.16 5.21 9.79
N LYS A 125 6.22 5.79 8.58
CA LYS A 125 5.68 5.24 7.33
C LYS A 125 4.21 4.78 7.46
N GLY A 126 3.94 3.57 6.95
CA GLY A 126 2.74 2.76 7.12
C GLY A 126 1.45 3.51 7.44
N VAL A 127 1.07 3.44 8.71
CA VAL A 127 -0.16 3.99 9.26
C VAL A 127 -0.30 5.48 8.99
N PHE A 128 0.77 6.25 9.19
CA PHE A 128 0.75 7.69 8.91
C PHE A 128 0.53 7.98 7.42
N LEU A 129 1.17 7.22 6.53
CA LEU A 129 0.98 7.37 5.08
C LEU A 129 -0.42 6.96 4.65
N ALA A 130 -0.94 5.84 5.17
CA ALA A 130 -2.28 5.34 4.88
C ALA A 130 -3.36 6.37 5.25
N GLU A 131 -3.22 7.01 6.42
CA GLU A 131 -4.15 8.02 6.91
C GLU A 131 -3.99 9.37 6.18
N LYS A 132 -2.77 9.92 6.12
CA LYS A 132 -2.55 11.30 5.67
C LYS A 132 -2.32 11.46 4.16
N ILE A 133 -1.72 10.47 3.50
CA ILE A 133 -1.39 10.53 2.07
C ILE A 133 -2.43 9.79 1.23
N TYR A 134 -2.67 8.51 1.52
CA TYR A 134 -3.61 7.71 0.72
C TYR A 134 -5.07 8.13 0.97
N ARG A 135 -5.38 8.66 2.17
CA ARG A 135 -6.75 9.01 2.62
C ARG A 135 -7.75 7.86 2.48
N ASN A 136 -7.24 6.65 2.32
CA ASN A 136 -7.97 5.40 2.28
C ASN A 136 -7.02 4.34 2.83
N ILE A 137 -7.38 3.86 4.02
CA ILE A 137 -6.58 2.92 4.80
C ILE A 137 -6.42 1.58 4.08
N ALA A 138 -7.33 1.20 3.18
CA ALA A 138 -7.31 -0.06 2.45
C ALA A 138 -6.20 -0.16 1.40
N LEU A 139 -5.63 0.97 0.95
CA LEU A 139 -4.75 0.99 -0.22
C LEU A 139 -3.32 0.55 0.05
N ARG A 140 -2.86 0.79 1.28
CA ARG A 140 -1.48 0.46 1.65
C ARG A 140 -1.47 -0.92 2.28
N GLU A 141 -0.94 -1.92 1.58
CA GLU A 141 -0.72 -3.23 2.16
C GLU A 141 0.41 -3.14 3.19
N MET A 142 0.10 -3.47 4.44
CA MET A 142 1.02 -3.38 5.58
C MET A 142 0.98 -4.67 6.37
N THR A 143 2.13 -5.03 6.93
CA THR A 143 2.30 -6.24 7.74
C THR A 143 2.75 -5.93 9.17
N ASP A 144 3.32 -4.75 9.37
CA ASP A 144 3.91 -4.27 10.61
C ASP A 144 3.69 -2.76 10.81
N VAL A 145 4.03 -2.29 12.00
CA VAL A 145 3.99 -0.88 12.37
C VAL A 145 5.32 -0.51 13.01
N ASP A 146 5.98 0.47 12.40
CA ASP A 146 7.23 1.03 12.89
C ASP A 146 6.96 2.22 13.83
N ILE A 147 7.44 2.15 15.07
CA ILE A 147 7.37 3.25 16.04
C ILE A 147 8.77 3.60 16.51
N LEU A 148 9.20 4.84 16.26
CA LEU A 148 10.47 5.37 16.72
C LEU A 148 10.33 5.97 18.12
N ILE A 149 11.20 5.58 19.04
CA ILE A 149 11.29 6.10 20.41
C ILE A 149 12.74 6.49 20.73
N ARG A 150 12.95 7.25 21.79
CA ARG A 150 14.31 7.54 22.28
C ARG A 150 14.92 6.27 22.90
N ARG A 151 16.22 6.07 22.67
CA ARG A 151 16.96 4.88 23.16
C ARG A 151 16.84 4.66 24.66
N LYS A 152 16.78 5.75 25.45
CA LYS A 152 16.62 5.70 26.91
C LYS A 152 15.29 5.05 27.35
N ASP A 153 14.26 5.12 26.51
CA ASP A 153 12.91 4.69 26.85
C ASP A 153 12.62 3.23 26.43
N VAL A 154 13.56 2.56 25.74
CA VAL A 154 13.37 1.18 25.21
C VAL A 154 12.96 0.19 26.30
N LYS A 155 13.61 0.20 27.47
CA LYS A 155 13.23 -0.70 28.58
C LYS A 155 11.81 -0.43 29.07
N LYS A 156 11.39 0.84 29.09
CA LYS A 156 10.04 1.23 29.52
C LYS A 156 9.00 0.83 28.46
N ALA A 157 9.29 1.11 27.19
CA ALA A 157 8.46 0.72 26.06
C ALA A 157 8.24 -0.80 26.01
N ASN A 158 9.30 -1.60 26.18
CA ASN A 158 9.18 -3.06 26.20
C ASN A 158 8.24 -3.54 27.32
N ARG A 159 8.32 -2.98 28.53
CA ARG A 159 7.39 -3.35 29.62
C ARG A 159 5.94 -3.04 29.25
N ILE A 160 5.68 -1.87 28.67
CA ILE A 160 4.35 -1.47 28.21
C ILE A 160 3.85 -2.41 27.12
N LEU A 161 4.66 -2.68 26.10
CA LEU A 161 4.32 -3.59 24.99
C LEU A 161 4.00 -5.00 25.50
N ASN A 162 4.81 -5.54 26.41
CA ASN A 162 4.54 -6.84 27.04
C ASN A 162 3.19 -6.82 27.79
N SER A 163 2.86 -5.76 28.53
CA SER A 163 1.58 -5.64 29.24
C SER A 163 0.37 -5.54 28.30
N LEU A 164 0.58 -5.09 27.06
CA LEU A 164 -0.44 -5.01 26.01
C LEU A 164 -0.53 -6.30 25.17
N GLY A 165 0.24 -7.35 25.50
CA GLY A 165 0.24 -8.62 24.76
C GLY A 165 1.19 -8.66 23.56
N TYR A 166 2.12 -7.72 23.44
CA TYR A 166 3.17 -7.69 22.41
C TYR A 166 4.52 -8.11 23.02
N PRO A 167 4.81 -9.43 23.10
CA PRO A 167 6.03 -9.91 23.73
C PRO A 167 7.27 -9.55 22.92
N THR A 168 8.35 -9.21 23.61
CA THR A 168 9.65 -9.01 22.96
C THR A 168 10.14 -10.36 22.40
N PRO A 169 10.48 -10.47 21.11
CA PRO A 169 11.09 -11.68 20.56
C PRO A 169 12.38 -12.00 21.32
N LYS A 170 12.65 -13.29 21.57
CA LYS A 170 13.81 -13.76 22.35
C LYS A 170 15.20 -13.45 21.74
N TYR A 171 15.27 -12.73 20.62
CA TYR A 171 16.49 -12.54 19.82
C TYR A 171 16.99 -11.08 19.78
N TYR A 172 16.70 -10.27 20.81
CA TYR A 172 17.22 -8.91 20.95
C TYR A 172 17.83 -8.66 22.33
#